data_AF-A0A1G0S6T7-F1
#
_entry.id   AF-A0A1G0S6T7-F1
#
_cell.length_a   1.000
_cell.length_b   1.000
_cell.length_c   1.000
_cell.angle_alpha   90.00
_cell.angle_beta   90.00
_cell.angle_gamma   90.00
#
_symmetry.space_group_name_H-M   'P 1'
#
loop_
_entity.id
_entity.type
_entity.pdbx_description
1 polymer ?
#
loop_
_entity_poly.entity_id
_entity_poly.type
_entity_poly.pdbx_seq_one_letter_code
_entity_poly.pdbx_strand_id
1 'polypeptide(L)'
;MKTLDYKNIMQVPKIEKIVVNMGVGAAVAEPKILEEAVRELESITGQKASIRKAKKAISNFKLREGLSIGAMVTLRKERMYEFLDRLINVALPRVRDFRGLSDKSFDGRGNYTLGVKEQIIFPEINVDKITKVLGMDITIVTSAKSDNEAYELLKSFGMPFIKKEIKTA
;
A
#
# COMPACT_ATOMS: atom_id res chain seq x y z
N MET A 1 -5.53 -11.06 21.76
CA MET A 1 -5.77 -10.94 23.23
C MET A 1 -4.76 -11.72 24.06
N LYS A 2 -4.43 -12.98 23.73
CA LYS A 2 -3.52 -13.80 24.56
C LYS A 2 -2.02 -13.50 24.43
N THR A 3 -1.54 -12.95 23.32
CA THR A 3 -0.09 -12.71 23.12
C THR A 3 0.45 -11.44 23.77
N LEU A 4 -0.38 -10.41 23.96
CA LEU A 4 0.06 -9.06 24.38
C LEU A 4 -0.51 -8.60 25.73
N ASP A 5 -1.19 -9.50 26.45
CA ASP A 5 -1.70 -9.33 27.82
C ASP A 5 -2.30 -7.94 28.13
N TYR A 6 -3.19 -7.48 27.26
CA TYR A 6 -3.83 -6.16 27.39
C TYR A 6 -4.81 -6.12 28.56
N LYS A 7 -4.70 -5.09 29.40
CA LYS A 7 -5.59 -4.86 30.55
C LYS A 7 -6.97 -4.33 30.16
N ASN A 8 -7.11 -3.75 28.95
CA ASN A 8 -8.35 -3.16 28.47
C ASN A 8 -8.58 -3.54 27.00
N ILE A 9 -9.81 -3.90 26.65
CA ILE A 9 -10.24 -4.24 25.29
C ILE A 9 -9.96 -3.08 24.31
N MET A 10 -10.05 -1.84 24.78
CA MET A 10 -9.79 -0.64 23.97
C MET A 10 -8.31 -0.45 23.61
N GLN A 11 -7.39 -1.20 24.25
CA GLN A 11 -5.96 -1.18 23.90
C GLN A 11 -5.63 -2.07 22.71
N VAL A 12 -6.56 -2.94 22.27
CA VAL A 12 -6.33 -3.83 21.14
C VAL A 12 -6.10 -2.98 19.88
N PRO A 13 -4.96 -3.19 19.19
CA PRO A 13 -4.64 -2.42 18.01
C PRO A 13 -5.63 -2.75 16.88
N LYS A 14 -6.02 -1.73 16.13
CA LYS A 14 -6.92 -1.84 14.98
C LYS A 14 -6.31 -1.14 13.77
N ILE A 15 -6.74 -1.54 12.59
CA ILE A 15 -6.39 -0.82 11.36
C ILE A 15 -7.26 0.43 11.27
N GLU A 16 -6.64 1.60 11.17
CA GLU A 16 -7.37 2.88 11.11
C GLU A 16 -7.73 3.27 9.68
N LYS A 17 -6.79 3.09 8.76
CA LYS A 17 -6.93 3.38 7.34
C LYS A 17 -5.85 2.66 6.53
N ILE A 18 -6.15 2.40 5.27
CA ILE A 18 -5.15 2.00 4.28
C ILE A 18 -5.04 3.12 3.25
N VAL A 19 -3.82 3.54 2.98
CA VAL A 19 -3.53 4.58 2.00
C VAL A 19 -2.78 3.93 0.85
N VAL A 20 -3.35 4.02 -0.36
CA VAL A 20 -2.73 3.53 -1.59
C VAL A 20 -2.30 4.75 -2.38
N ASN A 21 -1.03 4.82 -2.75
CA ASN A 21 -0.45 5.95 -3.46
C ASN A 21 0.34 5.47 -4.67
N MET A 22 0.18 6.16 -5.80
CA MET A 22 0.99 5.96 -6.99
C MET A 22 1.70 7.25 -7.35
N GLY A 23 3.04 7.20 -7.34
CA GLY A 23 3.90 8.26 -7.83
C GLY A 23 4.18 8.07 -9.32
N VAL A 24 3.67 8.96 -10.16
CA VAL A 24 3.83 8.90 -11.62
C VAL A 24 4.68 10.09 -12.06
N GLY A 25 6.00 10.00 -11.85
CA GLY A 25 6.93 11.07 -12.25
C GLY A 25 6.91 11.40 -13.75
N ALA A 26 6.58 10.41 -14.58
CA ALA A 26 6.41 10.57 -16.03
C ALA A 26 5.20 11.43 -16.43
N ALA A 27 4.25 11.66 -15.50
CA ALA A 27 3.05 12.47 -15.75
C ALA A 27 3.37 13.92 -16.12
N VAL A 28 4.55 14.41 -15.76
CA VAL A 28 5.03 15.76 -16.10
C VAL A 28 5.19 15.94 -17.61
N ALA A 29 5.63 14.88 -18.31
CA ALA A 29 5.81 14.89 -19.75
C ALA A 29 4.51 14.47 -20.47
N GLU A 30 3.78 13.51 -19.90
CA GLU A 30 2.60 12.92 -20.53
C GLU A 30 1.44 12.80 -19.53
N PRO A 31 0.47 13.74 -19.56
CA PRO A 31 -0.67 13.75 -18.64
C PRO A 31 -1.57 12.52 -18.75
N LYS A 32 -1.59 11.86 -19.92
CA LYS A 32 -2.41 10.66 -20.18
C LYS A 32 -2.06 9.49 -19.26
N ILE A 33 -0.77 9.30 -18.94
CA ILE A 33 -0.31 8.23 -18.04
C ILE A 33 -0.93 8.41 -16.64
N LEU A 34 -1.12 9.66 -16.21
CA LEU A 34 -1.74 9.94 -14.92
C LEU A 34 -3.24 9.58 -14.93
N GLU A 35 -3.94 9.88 -16.02
CA GLU A 35 -5.36 9.52 -16.17
C GLU A 35 -5.55 8.00 -16.18
N GLU A 36 -4.65 7.27 -16.83
CA GLU A 36 -4.61 5.79 -16.79
C GLU A 36 -4.39 5.30 -15.35
N ALA A 37 -3.35 5.81 -14.67
CA ALA A 37 -3.07 5.43 -13.28
C ALA A 37 -4.23 5.72 -12.32
N VAL A 38 -4.95 6.83 -12.53
CA VAL A 38 -6.17 7.16 -11.76
C VAL A 38 -7.26 6.11 -12.00
N ARG A 39 -7.54 5.75 -13.27
CA ARG A 39 -8.56 4.75 -13.60
C ARG A 39 -8.20 3.36 -13.06
N GLU A 40 -6.93 2.99 -13.11
CA GLU A 40 -6.44 1.73 -12.55
C GLU A 40 -6.62 1.69 -11.02
N LEU A 41 -6.22 2.76 -10.31
CA LEU A 41 -6.46 2.87 -8.87
C LEU A 41 -7.94 2.82 -8.51
N GLU A 42 -8.79 3.49 -9.28
CA GLU A 42 -10.23 3.48 -9.08
C GLU A 42 -10.81 2.08 -9.29
N SER A 43 -10.30 1.34 -10.27
CA SER A 43 -10.71 -0.05 -10.54
C SER A 43 -10.29 -0.99 -9.42
N ILE A 44 -9.07 -0.85 -8.90
CA ILE A 44 -8.55 -1.66 -7.80
C ILE A 44 -9.29 -1.35 -6.49
N THR A 45 -9.46 -0.06 -6.17
CA THR A 45 -9.93 0.36 -4.85
C THR A 45 -11.44 0.58 -4.76
N GLY A 46 -12.15 0.63 -5.89
CA GLY A 46 -13.58 0.95 -5.94
C GLY A 46 -13.91 2.37 -5.43
N GLN A 47 -12.91 3.24 -5.35
CA GLN A 47 -13.03 4.59 -4.82
C GLN A 47 -12.31 5.60 -5.71
N LYS A 48 -12.97 6.75 -5.93
CA LYS A 48 -12.41 7.85 -6.72
C LYS A 48 -11.05 8.28 -6.18
N ALA A 49 -10.04 8.32 -7.05
CA ALA A 49 -8.69 8.68 -6.65
C ALA A 49 -8.51 10.20 -6.57
N SER A 50 -7.73 10.64 -5.59
CA SER A 50 -7.36 12.04 -5.41
C SER A 50 -6.04 12.33 -6.13
N ILE A 51 -6.08 13.21 -7.12
CA ILE A 51 -4.88 13.66 -7.84
C ILE A 51 -4.01 14.49 -6.90
N ARG A 52 -2.72 14.13 -6.80
CA ARG A 52 -1.71 14.81 -5.98
C ARG A 52 -0.90 15.76 -6.84
N LYS A 53 -0.93 17.04 -6.45
CA LYS A 53 -0.18 18.12 -7.08
C LYS A 53 1.14 18.39 -6.37
N ALA A 54 2.14 18.85 -7.11
CA ALA A 54 3.41 19.30 -6.60
C ALA A 54 3.22 20.50 -5.65
N LYS A 55 3.80 20.41 -4.44
CA LYS A 55 3.81 21.52 -3.49
C LYS A 55 4.97 22.50 -3.67
N LYS A 56 6.07 22.05 -4.31
CA LYS A 56 7.28 22.82 -4.51
C LYS A 56 7.78 22.62 -5.93
N ALA A 57 8.34 23.67 -6.51
CA ALA A 57 9.07 23.57 -7.78
C ALA A 57 10.50 23.08 -7.51
N ILE A 58 10.94 22.07 -8.27
CA ILE A 58 12.29 21.51 -8.17
C ILE A 58 12.81 21.27 -9.59
N SER A 59 13.82 22.04 -9.99
CA SER A 59 14.35 22.03 -11.37
C SER A 59 14.95 20.68 -11.77
N ASN A 60 15.59 19.94 -10.86
CA ASN A 60 16.19 18.63 -11.13
C ASN A 60 15.17 17.59 -11.61
N PHE A 61 13.93 17.67 -11.11
CA PHE A 61 12.83 16.80 -11.52
C PHE A 61 11.94 17.43 -12.60
N LYS A 62 12.32 18.61 -13.12
CA LYS A 62 11.51 19.43 -14.05
C LYS A 62 10.10 19.73 -13.50
N LEU A 63 9.97 19.81 -12.18
CA LEU A 63 8.70 20.02 -11.50
C LEU A 63 8.41 21.50 -11.28
N ARG A 64 7.19 21.91 -11.63
CA ARG A 64 6.60 23.20 -11.26
C ARG A 64 5.51 22.98 -10.22
N GLU A 65 5.28 23.98 -9.38
CA GLU A 65 4.20 23.95 -8.40
C GLU A 65 2.83 23.80 -9.09
N GLY A 66 1.94 23.00 -8.49
CA GLY A 66 0.60 22.76 -9.03
C GLY A 66 0.51 21.69 -10.12
N LEU A 67 1.62 21.16 -10.64
CA LEU A 67 1.61 20.03 -11.57
C LEU A 67 1.10 18.75 -10.91
N SER A 68 0.28 18.00 -11.61
CA SER A 68 -0.20 16.70 -11.15
C SER A 68 0.88 15.63 -11.34
N ILE A 69 1.31 14.98 -10.26
CA ILE A 69 2.45 14.03 -10.25
C ILE A 69 2.02 12.63 -9.81
N GLY A 70 0.84 12.48 -9.21
CA GLY A 70 0.41 11.18 -8.74
C GLY A 70 -1.04 11.15 -8.35
N ALA A 71 -1.46 9.99 -7.84
CA ALA A 71 -2.81 9.74 -7.39
C ALA A 71 -2.77 8.96 -6.07
N MET A 72 -3.71 9.26 -5.18
CA MET A 72 -3.83 8.60 -3.89
C MET A 72 -5.28 8.29 -3.58
N VAL A 73 -5.52 7.13 -2.98
CA VAL A 73 -6.79 6.74 -2.38
C VAL A 73 -6.58 6.50 -0.89
N THR A 74 -7.53 6.91 -0.06
CA THR A 74 -7.57 6.54 1.36
C THR A 74 -8.81 5.71 1.61
N LEU A 75 -8.61 4.46 1.99
CA LEU A 75 -9.63 3.49 2.33
C LEU A 75 -9.84 3.46 3.83
N ARG A 76 -11.11 3.43 4.24
CA ARG A 76 -11.55 3.35 5.63
C ARG A 76 -12.76 2.42 5.75
N LYS A 77 -13.03 1.94 6.96
CA LYS A 77 -14.19 1.08 7.28
C LYS A 77 -14.18 -0.21 6.42
N GLU A 78 -15.31 -0.59 5.87
CA GLU A 78 -15.51 -1.87 5.14
C GLU A 78 -14.58 -1.99 3.92
N ARG A 79 -14.50 -0.95 3.08
CA ARG A 79 -13.65 -0.93 1.87
C ARG A 79 -12.17 -1.19 2.17
N MET A 80 -11.72 -0.81 3.35
CA MET A 80 -10.35 -1.07 3.80
C MET A 80 -10.12 -2.55 4.07
N TYR A 81 -11.05 -3.22 4.75
CA TYR A 81 -10.95 -4.65 5.02
C TYR A 81 -11.11 -5.48 3.75
N GLU A 82 -12.01 -5.08 2.86
CA GLU A 82 -12.18 -5.74 1.55
C GLU A 82 -10.91 -5.63 0.69
N PHE A 83 -10.31 -4.43 0.62
CA PHE A 83 -9.04 -4.25 -0.09
C PHE A 83 -7.90 -5.05 0.54
N LEU A 84 -7.84 -5.09 1.89
CA LEU A 84 -6.83 -5.86 2.60
C LEU A 84 -6.96 -7.37 2.32
N ASP A 85 -8.17 -7.90 2.37
CA ASP A 85 -8.45 -9.30 2.07
C ASP A 85 -8.04 -9.65 0.64
N ARG A 86 -8.41 -8.80 -0.33
CA ARG A 86 -8.03 -8.97 -1.73
C ARG A 86 -6.52 -8.87 -1.94
N LEU A 87 -5.86 -7.95 -1.24
CA LEU A 87 -4.41 -7.80 -1.27
C LEU A 87 -3.73 -9.09 -0.80
N ILE A 88 -4.16 -9.63 0.34
CA ILE A 88 -3.54 -10.82 0.96
C ILE A 88 -3.84 -12.09 0.17
N ASN A 89 -5.10 -12.33 -0.18
CA ASN A 89 -5.52 -13.60 -0.74
C ASN A 89 -5.35 -13.70 -2.26
N VAL A 90 -5.40 -12.56 -2.96
CA VAL A 90 -5.42 -12.56 -4.43
C VAL A 90 -4.16 -11.91 -5.01
N ALA A 91 -3.78 -10.73 -4.53
CA ALA A 91 -2.72 -9.94 -5.16
C ALA A 91 -1.31 -10.40 -4.76
N LEU A 92 -1.03 -10.60 -3.47
CA LEU A 92 0.31 -11.00 -3.00
C LEU A 92 0.80 -12.33 -3.58
N PRO A 93 -0.03 -13.39 -3.71
CA PRO A 93 0.40 -14.65 -4.31
C PRO A 93 0.75 -14.53 -5.81
N ARG A 94 0.23 -13.51 -6.49
CA ARG A 94 0.49 -13.25 -7.91
C ARG A 94 1.75 -12.41 -8.15
N VAL A 95 2.39 -11.91 -7.09
CA VAL A 95 3.66 -11.19 -7.20
C VAL A 95 4.73 -12.16 -7.71
N ARG A 96 5.44 -11.77 -8.78
CA ARG A 96 6.57 -12.53 -9.29
C ARG A 96 7.67 -12.66 -8.22
N ASP A 97 8.17 -13.88 -8.01
CA ASP A 97 9.16 -14.22 -6.98
C ASP A 97 8.74 -13.85 -5.55
N PHE A 98 7.47 -14.05 -5.20
CA PHE A 98 6.97 -13.77 -3.86
C PHE A 98 7.59 -14.72 -2.81
N ARG A 99 8.52 -14.19 -2.01
CA ARG A 99 9.15 -14.92 -0.88
C ARG A 99 8.51 -14.60 0.47
N GLY A 100 7.50 -13.74 0.48
CA GLY A 100 6.94 -13.14 1.68
C GLY A 100 7.30 -11.65 1.80
N LEU A 101 6.59 -10.96 2.68
CA LEU A 101 6.80 -9.56 3.00
C LEU A 101 7.86 -9.38 4.08
N SER A 102 8.66 -8.32 3.96
CA SER A 102 9.68 -7.96 4.95
C SER A 102 9.04 -7.58 6.29
N ASP A 103 9.61 -8.08 7.39
CA ASP A 103 9.26 -7.71 8.77
C ASP A 103 9.91 -6.39 9.21
N LYS A 104 10.75 -5.77 8.35
CA LYS A 104 11.45 -4.51 8.65
C LYS A 104 10.79 -3.26 8.08
N SER A 105 9.70 -3.40 7.32
CA SER A 105 9.05 -2.26 6.65
C SER A 105 8.08 -1.48 7.56
N PHE A 106 8.23 -1.62 8.88
CA PHE A 106 7.50 -0.82 9.86
C PHE A 106 8.22 0.51 10.11
N ASP A 107 7.46 1.52 10.50
CA ASP A 107 7.97 2.88 10.72
C ASP A 107 8.44 3.17 12.16
N GLY A 108 8.51 2.16 13.03
CA GLY A 108 8.83 2.32 14.45
C GLY A 108 7.63 2.71 15.33
N ARG A 109 6.48 2.99 14.73
CA ARG A 109 5.25 3.43 15.41
C ARG A 109 4.05 2.58 15.01
N GLY A 110 4.28 1.35 14.56
CA GLY A 110 3.23 0.40 14.25
C GLY A 110 2.50 0.63 12.90
N ASN A 111 3.00 1.50 12.02
CA ASN A 111 2.51 1.57 10.65
C ASN A 111 3.38 0.72 9.73
N TYR A 112 2.74 0.09 8.76
CA TYR A 112 3.42 -0.78 7.81
C TYR A 112 3.30 -0.23 6.40
N THR A 113 4.42 -0.13 5.69
CA THR A 113 4.42 0.27 4.27
C THR A 113 4.99 -0.83 3.41
N LEU A 114 4.29 -1.15 2.33
CA LEU A 114 4.76 -2.08 1.30
C LEU A 114 4.74 -1.42 -0.07
N GLY A 115 5.80 -1.61 -0.82
CA GLY A 115 5.91 -1.18 -2.21
C GLY A 115 5.61 -2.34 -3.15
N VAL A 116 4.63 -2.17 -4.02
CA VAL A 116 4.33 -3.08 -5.12
C VAL A 116 4.94 -2.49 -6.39
N LYS A 117 5.79 -3.28 -7.07
CA LYS A 117 6.47 -2.83 -8.29
C LYS A 117 5.59 -2.83 -9.52
N GLU A 118 4.62 -3.73 -9.58
CA GLU A 118 3.81 -3.98 -10.78
C GLU A 118 2.32 -4.02 -10.39
N GLN A 119 1.49 -3.15 -10.96
CA GLN A 119 0.05 -3.11 -10.64
C GLN A 119 -0.75 -4.30 -11.21
N ILE A 120 -0.15 -5.10 -12.10
CA ILE A 120 -0.76 -6.28 -12.74
C ILE A 120 -1.09 -7.42 -11.77
N ILE A 121 -0.66 -7.33 -10.51
CA ILE A 121 -0.98 -8.32 -9.48
C ILE A 121 -2.47 -8.33 -9.14
N PHE A 122 -3.19 -7.25 -9.43
CA PHE A 122 -4.63 -7.15 -9.21
C PHE A 122 -5.39 -7.70 -10.42
N PRO A 123 -6.31 -8.67 -10.24
CA PRO A 123 -7.11 -9.22 -11.35
C PRO A 123 -8.01 -8.20 -12.04
N GLU A 124 -8.33 -7.09 -11.38
CA GLU A 124 -9.15 -6.00 -11.92
C GLU A 124 -8.44 -5.26 -13.06
N ILE A 125 -7.11 -5.37 -13.14
CA ILE A 125 -6.32 -4.71 -14.17
C ILE A 125 -6.24 -5.60 -15.41
N ASN A 126 -6.64 -5.03 -16.55
CA ASN A 126 -6.47 -5.68 -17.85
C ASN A 126 -5.09 -5.37 -18.40
N VAL A 127 -4.23 -6.39 -18.45
CA VAL A 127 -2.83 -6.31 -18.89
C VAL A 127 -2.71 -5.81 -20.34
N ASP A 128 -3.66 -6.12 -21.21
CA ASP A 128 -3.63 -5.72 -22.63
C ASP A 128 -3.84 -4.22 -22.84
N LYS A 129 -4.42 -3.54 -21.84
CA LYS A 129 -4.69 -2.10 -21.88
C LYS A 129 -3.58 -1.26 -21.24
N ILE A 130 -2.58 -1.89 -20.64
CA ILE A 130 -1.52 -1.17 -19.91
C ILE A 130 -0.45 -0.71 -20.89
N THR A 131 -0.26 0.60 -20.99
CA THR A 131 0.82 1.19 -21.78
C THR A 131 2.17 1.10 -21.05
N LYS A 132 2.17 1.28 -19.72
CA LYS A 132 3.36 1.23 -18.86
C LYS A 132 3.05 0.60 -17.50
N VAL A 133 3.96 -0.26 -17.04
CA VAL A 133 3.91 -0.80 -15.68
C VAL A 133 4.29 0.28 -14.68
N LEU A 134 3.42 0.51 -13.71
CA LEU A 134 3.53 1.49 -12.65
C LEU A 134 3.58 0.79 -11.28
N GLY A 135 4.43 1.30 -10.40
CA GLY A 135 4.45 0.87 -9.01
C GLY A 135 3.39 1.58 -8.17
N MET A 136 3.06 1.01 -7.02
CA MET A 136 2.25 1.64 -5.99
C MET A 136 2.80 1.36 -4.60
N ASP A 137 2.63 2.32 -3.71
CA ASP A 137 2.93 2.19 -2.29
C ASP A 137 1.62 2.04 -1.52
N ILE A 138 1.55 1.01 -0.69
CA ILE A 138 0.42 0.72 0.18
C ILE A 138 0.89 0.89 1.63
N THR A 139 0.34 1.89 2.30
CA THR A 139 0.60 2.16 3.71
C THR A 139 -0.61 1.77 4.54
N ILE A 140 -0.42 0.81 5.43
CA ILE A 140 -1.40 0.38 6.42
C ILE A 140 -1.13 1.15 7.71
N VAL A 141 -2.08 2.00 8.08
CA VAL A 141 -2.01 2.78 9.32
C VAL A 141 -2.78 2.03 10.39
N THR A 142 -2.11 1.73 11.50
CA THR A 142 -2.72 1.04 12.64
C THR A 142 -2.68 1.92 13.87
N SER A 143 -3.48 1.57 14.88
CA SER A 143 -3.45 2.23 16.18
C SER A 143 -2.41 1.64 17.14
N ALA A 144 -1.58 0.70 16.67
CA ALA A 144 -0.51 0.10 17.48
C ALA A 144 0.51 1.17 17.87
N LYS A 145 1.14 1.01 19.03
CA LYS A 145 2.20 1.93 19.48
C LYS A 145 3.59 1.40 19.20
N SER A 146 3.70 0.10 18.96
CA SER A 146 4.96 -0.58 18.64
C SER A 146 4.83 -1.47 17.42
N ASP A 147 5.97 -1.72 16.77
CA ASP A 147 6.02 -2.55 15.57
C ASP A 147 5.67 -4.01 15.87
N ASN A 148 5.96 -4.51 17.08
CA ASN A 148 5.62 -5.86 17.49
C ASN A 148 4.10 -6.08 17.53
N GLU A 149 3.36 -5.12 18.09
CA GLU A 149 1.89 -5.16 18.12
C GLU A 149 1.29 -5.11 16.71
N ALA A 150 1.83 -4.24 15.85
CA ALA A 150 1.39 -4.13 14.47
C ALA A 150 1.71 -5.40 13.65
N TYR A 151 2.88 -5.99 13.88
CA TYR A 151 3.29 -7.24 13.25
C TYR A 151 2.36 -8.39 13.65
N GLU A 152 2.05 -8.55 14.93
CA GLU A 152 1.11 -9.56 15.40
C GLU A 152 -0.30 -9.35 14.85
N LEU A 153 -0.76 -8.10 14.78
CA LEU A 153 -2.05 -7.74 14.18
C LEU A 153 -2.10 -8.19 12.73
N LEU A 154 -1.14 -7.75 11.91
CA LEU A 154 -1.10 -8.06 10.48
C LEU A 154 -0.92 -9.57 10.22
N LYS A 155 -0.10 -10.24 11.04
CA LYS A 155 0.06 -11.69 10.99
C LYS A 155 -1.26 -12.42 11.31
N SER A 156 -2.04 -11.91 12.25
CA SER A 156 -3.37 -12.46 12.58
C SER A 156 -4.38 -12.28 11.45
N PHE A 157 -4.23 -11.23 10.64
CA PHE A 157 -4.98 -11.02 9.40
C PHE A 157 -4.51 -11.90 8.23
N GLY A 158 -3.49 -12.76 8.44
CA GLY A 158 -2.99 -13.67 7.40
C GLY A 158 -1.92 -13.07 6.50
N MET A 159 -1.34 -11.92 6.87
CA MET A 159 -0.30 -11.27 6.07
C MET A 159 0.95 -12.17 5.96
N PRO A 160 1.38 -12.55 4.75
CA PRO A 160 2.47 -13.51 4.55
C PRO A 160 3.84 -12.86 4.72
N PHE A 161 4.30 -12.74 5.96
CA PHE A 161 5.66 -12.29 6.27
C PHE A 161 6.70 -13.39 6.01
N ILE A 162 7.90 -13.00 5.57
CA ILE A 162 9.06 -13.89 5.52
C ILE A 162 9.30 -14.39 6.95
N LYS A 163 9.17 -15.70 7.19
CA LYS A 163 9.59 -16.30 8.46
C LYS A 163 11.07 -16.00 8.64
N LYS A 164 11.46 -15.36 9.74
CA LYS A 164 12.86 -15.31 10.17
C LYS A 164 13.35 -16.76 10.26
N GLU A 165 14.18 -17.20 9.30
CA GLU A 165 15.08 -18.30 9.57
C GLU A 165 15.95 -17.86 10.74
N ILE A 166 15.69 -18.45 11.91
CA ILE A 166 16.59 -18.35 13.04
C ILE A 166 17.88 -18.99 12.55
N LYS A 167 18.88 -18.18 12.18
CA LYS A 167 20.24 -18.68 11.99
C LYS A 167 20.67 -19.22 13.35
N THR A 168 20.49 -20.51 13.55
CA THR A 168 21.10 -21.25 14.64
C THR A 168 22.61 -21.20 14.35
N ALA A 169 23.31 -20.37 15.10
CA ALA A 169 24.76 -20.37 15.16
C ALA A 169 25.23 -21.56 16.00
#